data_AF-A0AAU4G558-F1
#
_entry.id   AF-A0AAU4G558-F1
#
_cell.length_a   1.000
_cell.length_b   1.000
_cell.length_c   1.000
_cell.angle_alpha   90.00
_cell.angle_beta   90.00
_cell.angle_gamma   90.00
#
_symmetry.space_group_name_H-M   'P 1'
#
loop_
_entity.id
_entity.type
_entity.pdbx_description
1 polymer ?
#
loop_
_entity_poly.entity_id
_entity_poly.type
_entity_poly.pdbx_seq_one_letter_code
_entity_poly.pdbx_strand_id
1 'polypeptide(L)'
;MEQTLAADEQRALLVEIGKLIRAHQPDPAGPAGVGFAQVGAHTEVRLRNTTAGPELTERFSALRTGMYQQGRGTWLQSRFVLAPDATFDFDFFTDDDPQWTTPPDAEAYADELATFPRDDAHIPDWWRLRAGLPLGVAFRRARPAEAGEEREPLPDDELPLVLQYLEREPLVGDEHRTDGTWLWPETVPQQLRAGVAPEAALVAHIRSLGFQPPYVEHLVRRTAEADLLGNPRPRPGPADVRRTGGDDAAELETVADPELTDDQLLEVLVRRLDSFGVWPQAYRIGPREPGKWCLESAGHGWTVTSATGVEQRFAHLASAAQQLLGGLLLHPARMTAGRETPLETARVLDDWPIQAAPGDPPLTLLRNKRLTRLAEGTVVLRFGEEPGNLVHHGEVRFVTTSLPLERERVARTYRLRRSLHVITGVTVPWANLPGGAVAYVLPKPISEHESDGSLERIE
;
A
#
# COMPACT_ATOMS: atom_id res chain seq x y z
N MET A 1 -42.73 5.16 -9.82
CA MET A 1 -41.79 4.43 -10.70
C MET A 1 -42.64 3.69 -11.72
N GLU A 2 -43.03 4.39 -12.78
CA GLU A 2 -43.89 3.88 -13.85
C GLU A 2 -43.04 3.72 -15.11
N GLN A 3 -43.18 2.58 -15.76
CA GLN A 3 -42.53 2.13 -17.01
C GLN A 3 -41.16 1.44 -16.87
N THR A 4 -41.23 0.15 -16.53
CA THR A 4 -40.31 -0.84 -17.09
C THR A 4 -40.50 -0.85 -18.62
N LEU A 5 -39.40 -0.72 -19.36
CA LEU A 5 -39.40 -0.71 -20.83
C LEU A 5 -39.60 -2.11 -21.38
N ALA A 6 -40.42 -2.24 -22.42
CA ALA A 6 -40.52 -3.47 -23.20
C ALA A 6 -39.21 -3.72 -23.99
N ALA A 7 -38.96 -4.97 -24.39
CA ALA A 7 -37.73 -5.34 -25.10
C ALA A 7 -37.50 -4.52 -26.39
N ASP A 8 -38.57 -4.19 -27.12
CA ASP A 8 -38.48 -3.37 -28.33
C ASP A 8 -38.10 -1.91 -28.01
N GLU A 9 -38.56 -1.36 -26.89
CA GLU A 9 -38.22 -0.01 -26.43
C GLU A 9 -36.77 0.06 -25.92
N GLN A 10 -36.32 -0.98 -25.21
CA GLN A 10 -34.91 -1.13 -24.81
C GLN A 10 -34.01 -1.18 -26.06
N ARG A 11 -34.40 -1.96 -27.08
CA ARG A 11 -33.67 -2.05 -28.34
C ARG A 11 -33.67 -0.72 -29.09
N ALA A 12 -34.77 0.02 -29.07
CA ALA A 12 -34.83 1.36 -29.68
C ALA A 12 -33.83 2.32 -29.02
N LEU A 13 -33.75 2.35 -27.68
CA LEU A 13 -32.76 3.15 -26.96
C LEU A 13 -31.32 2.76 -27.28
N LEU A 14 -31.02 1.45 -27.36
CA LEU A 14 -29.68 0.98 -27.75
C LEU A 14 -29.31 1.42 -29.17
N VAL A 15 -30.26 1.44 -30.09
CA VAL A 15 -30.06 1.97 -31.46
C VAL A 15 -29.81 3.48 -31.44
N GLU A 16 -30.52 4.24 -30.59
CA GLU A 16 -30.27 5.68 -30.41
C GLU A 16 -28.87 5.95 -29.85
N ILE A 17 -28.45 5.19 -28.84
CA ILE A 17 -27.10 5.23 -28.26
C ILE A 17 -26.04 4.95 -29.36
N GLY A 18 -26.22 3.89 -30.15
CA GLY A 18 -25.31 3.57 -31.25
C GLY A 18 -25.22 4.68 -32.30
N LYS A 19 -26.34 5.35 -32.62
CA LYS A 19 -26.36 6.51 -33.52
C LYS A 19 -25.58 7.70 -32.93
N LEU A 20 -25.75 7.99 -31.64
CA LEU A 20 -25.03 9.07 -30.96
C LEU A 20 -23.52 8.83 -30.95
N ILE A 21 -23.08 7.61 -30.65
CA ILE A 21 -21.66 7.21 -30.67
C ILE A 21 -21.07 7.42 -32.07
N ARG A 22 -21.75 6.91 -33.10
CA ARG A 22 -21.31 7.02 -34.51
C ARG A 22 -21.24 8.46 -35.00
N ALA A 23 -22.18 9.32 -34.59
CA ALA A 23 -22.21 10.72 -34.97
C ALA A 23 -21.02 11.51 -34.41
N HIS A 24 -20.45 11.08 -33.28
CA HIS A 24 -19.34 11.73 -32.59
C HIS A 24 -18.07 10.87 -32.60
N GLN A 25 -17.88 10.07 -33.64
CA GLN A 25 -16.74 9.16 -33.79
C GLN A 25 -15.56 9.87 -34.47
N PRO A 26 -14.40 10.06 -33.82
CA PRO A 26 -13.23 10.69 -34.46
C PRO A 26 -12.64 9.85 -35.59
N ASP A 27 -12.59 8.52 -35.43
CA ASP A 27 -12.16 7.57 -36.46
C ASP A 27 -13.30 6.61 -36.82
N PRO A 28 -14.03 6.87 -37.94
CA PRO A 28 -15.12 6.02 -38.40
C PRO A 28 -14.70 4.62 -38.90
N ALA A 29 -13.41 4.40 -39.17
CA ALA A 29 -12.92 3.12 -39.67
C ALA A 29 -12.61 2.13 -38.53
N GLY A 30 -12.38 2.62 -37.31
CA GLY A 30 -12.17 1.82 -36.12
C GLY A 30 -13.46 1.49 -35.35
N PRO A 31 -13.46 0.48 -34.47
CA PRO A 31 -14.56 0.27 -33.53
C PRO A 31 -14.62 1.40 -32.50
N ALA A 32 -15.82 1.66 -31.98
CA ALA A 32 -16.05 2.58 -30.85
C ALA A 32 -16.58 1.81 -29.63
N GLY A 33 -16.28 2.30 -28.44
CA GLY A 33 -16.67 1.64 -27.20
C GLY A 33 -17.06 2.63 -26.12
N VAL A 34 -18.06 2.25 -25.33
CA VAL A 34 -18.51 2.99 -24.16
C VAL A 34 -18.62 2.03 -22.98
N GLY A 35 -17.84 2.28 -21.93
CA GLY A 35 -18.10 1.73 -20.62
C GLY A 35 -18.92 2.72 -19.82
N PHE A 36 -20.05 2.30 -19.27
CA PHE A 36 -20.90 3.14 -18.41
C PHE A 36 -21.06 2.44 -17.07
N ALA A 37 -20.90 3.18 -15.97
CA ALA A 37 -21.20 2.71 -14.63
C ALA A 37 -21.93 3.80 -13.83
N GLN A 38 -22.96 3.41 -13.07
CA GLN A 38 -23.72 4.31 -12.22
C GLN A 38 -24.16 3.62 -10.93
N VAL A 39 -24.00 4.32 -9.80
CA VAL A 39 -24.59 3.97 -8.50
C VAL A 39 -25.11 5.24 -7.83
N GLY A 40 -26.41 5.30 -7.57
CA GLY A 40 -27.06 6.51 -7.06
C GLY A 40 -26.79 7.70 -7.99
N ALA A 41 -26.24 8.78 -7.44
CA ALA A 41 -25.84 9.96 -8.19
C ALA A 41 -24.45 9.86 -8.85
N HIS A 42 -23.60 8.91 -8.42
CA HIS A 42 -22.25 8.76 -8.96
C HIS A 42 -22.28 8.05 -10.31
N THR A 43 -21.69 8.67 -11.33
CA THR A 43 -21.68 8.15 -12.70
C THR A 43 -20.30 8.30 -13.32
N GLU A 44 -19.78 7.22 -13.92
CA GLU A 44 -18.56 7.24 -14.71
C GLU A 44 -18.81 6.71 -16.12
N VAL A 45 -18.23 7.40 -17.11
CA VAL A 45 -18.31 7.02 -18.52
C VAL A 45 -16.91 6.98 -19.10
N ARG A 46 -16.50 5.81 -19.60
CA ARG A 46 -15.23 5.59 -20.29
C ARG A 46 -15.48 5.49 -21.78
N LEU A 47 -15.00 6.49 -22.51
CA LEU A 47 -15.18 6.58 -23.95
C LEU A 47 -13.94 6.10 -24.68
N ARG A 48 -14.13 5.32 -25.74
CA ARG A 48 -13.10 4.93 -26.69
C ARG A 48 -13.56 5.22 -28.10
N ASN A 49 -12.77 6.01 -28.82
CA ASN A 49 -13.07 6.42 -30.19
C ASN A 49 -14.46 7.09 -30.32
N THR A 50 -14.89 7.87 -29.33
CA THR A 50 -16.10 8.70 -29.41
C THR A 50 -15.97 9.87 -28.45
N THR A 51 -16.63 10.99 -28.76
CA THR A 51 -16.70 12.18 -27.89
C THR A 51 -18.14 12.53 -27.53
N ALA A 52 -19.07 11.57 -27.64
CA ALA A 52 -20.46 11.77 -27.27
C ALA A 52 -20.59 12.12 -25.77
N GLY A 53 -21.17 13.29 -25.50
CA GLY A 53 -21.19 13.95 -24.19
C GLY A 53 -22.40 13.59 -23.31
N PRO A 54 -22.99 14.54 -22.57
CA PRO A 54 -24.03 14.29 -21.55
C PRO A 54 -25.27 13.53 -22.03
N GLU A 55 -25.70 13.74 -23.28
CA GLU A 55 -26.86 13.04 -23.86
C GLU A 55 -26.65 11.51 -23.85
N LEU A 56 -25.42 11.05 -24.06
CA LEU A 56 -25.11 9.62 -23.99
C LEU A 56 -25.37 9.07 -22.58
N THR A 57 -24.90 9.78 -21.55
CA THR A 57 -25.09 9.44 -20.14
C THR A 57 -26.58 9.39 -19.77
N GLU A 58 -27.37 10.35 -20.24
CA GLU A 58 -28.82 10.40 -20.02
C GLU A 58 -29.53 9.18 -20.64
N ARG A 59 -29.16 8.79 -21.87
CA ARG A 59 -29.75 7.62 -22.54
C ARG A 59 -29.41 6.32 -21.84
N PHE A 60 -28.17 6.13 -21.38
CA PHE A 60 -27.80 4.96 -20.57
C PHE A 60 -28.54 4.95 -19.22
N SER A 61 -28.68 6.10 -18.56
CA SER A 61 -29.44 6.23 -17.31
C SER A 61 -30.92 5.90 -17.50
N ALA A 62 -31.52 6.33 -18.61
CA ALA A 62 -32.89 6.01 -18.98
C ALA A 62 -33.07 4.51 -19.27
N LEU A 63 -32.14 3.91 -20.04
CA LEU A 63 -32.13 2.48 -20.31
C LEU A 63 -32.03 1.67 -19.00
N ARG A 64 -31.13 2.07 -18.10
CA ARG A 64 -30.95 1.47 -16.76
C ARG A 64 -32.23 1.52 -15.94
N THR A 65 -32.85 2.69 -15.85
CA THR A 65 -34.11 2.88 -15.12
C THR A 65 -35.22 2.02 -15.71
N GLY A 66 -35.34 1.99 -17.03
CA GLY A 66 -36.34 1.19 -17.75
C GLY A 66 -36.12 -0.32 -17.66
N MET A 67 -34.91 -0.77 -17.36
CA MET A 67 -34.58 -2.19 -17.17
C MET A 67 -34.73 -2.67 -15.71
N TYR A 68 -35.25 -1.83 -14.81
CA TYR A 68 -35.52 -2.22 -13.43
C TYR A 68 -36.51 -3.39 -13.36
N GLN A 69 -36.18 -4.35 -12.50
CA GLN A 69 -37.02 -5.49 -12.14
C GLN A 69 -37.26 -5.50 -10.63
N GLN A 70 -38.53 -5.68 -10.24
CA GLN A 70 -38.91 -5.74 -8.83
C GLN A 70 -38.19 -6.88 -8.10
N GLY A 71 -37.62 -6.58 -6.93
CA GLY A 71 -36.84 -7.54 -6.13
C GLY A 71 -35.45 -7.86 -6.68
N ARG A 72 -35.16 -7.56 -7.95
CA ARG A 72 -33.85 -7.80 -8.57
C ARG A 72 -32.99 -6.54 -8.69
N GLY A 73 -33.62 -5.37 -8.78
CA GLY A 73 -32.96 -4.09 -9.02
C GLY A 73 -32.74 -3.84 -10.51
N THR A 74 -31.80 -2.93 -10.81
CA THR A 74 -31.29 -2.69 -12.17
C THR A 74 -29.76 -2.87 -12.20
N TRP A 75 -29.17 -2.90 -13.39
CA TRP A 75 -27.73 -3.07 -13.57
C TRP A 75 -26.94 -1.82 -13.16
N LEU A 76 -25.68 -2.01 -12.76
CA LEU A 76 -24.79 -0.91 -12.31
C LEU A 76 -23.77 -0.52 -13.35
N GLN A 77 -23.36 -1.46 -14.19
CA GLN A 77 -22.34 -1.23 -15.21
C GLN A 77 -22.72 -1.91 -16.53
N SER A 78 -22.26 -1.33 -17.63
CA SER A 78 -22.46 -1.88 -18.96
C SER A 78 -21.29 -1.58 -19.88
N ARG A 79 -21.21 -2.37 -20.95
CA ARG A 79 -20.25 -2.23 -22.04
C ARG A 79 -21.00 -2.24 -23.35
N PHE A 80 -20.85 -1.15 -24.11
CA PHE A 80 -21.38 -1.03 -25.46
C PHE A 80 -20.20 -0.99 -26.44
N VAL A 81 -20.23 -1.85 -27.46
CA VAL A 81 -19.21 -1.86 -28.52
C VAL A 81 -19.92 -1.69 -29.86
N LEU A 82 -19.51 -0.68 -30.63
CA LEU A 82 -19.97 -0.42 -31.98
C LEU A 82 -18.89 -0.84 -32.97
N ALA A 83 -19.18 -1.81 -33.82
CA ALA A 83 -18.29 -2.25 -34.88
C ALA A 83 -18.34 -1.28 -36.09
N PRO A 84 -17.31 -1.26 -36.95
CA PRO A 84 -17.28 -0.40 -38.14
C PRO A 84 -18.42 -0.63 -39.14
N ASP A 85 -18.99 -1.85 -39.16
CA ASP A 85 -20.13 -2.22 -40.02
C ASP A 85 -21.49 -1.82 -39.44
N ALA A 86 -21.50 -1.03 -38.36
CA ALA A 86 -22.67 -0.57 -37.61
C ALA A 86 -23.45 -1.67 -36.87
N THR A 87 -22.89 -2.87 -36.74
CA THR A 87 -23.36 -3.82 -35.73
C THR A 87 -22.88 -3.39 -34.34
N PHE A 88 -23.63 -3.76 -33.31
CA PHE A 88 -23.25 -3.44 -31.93
C PHE A 88 -23.54 -4.60 -30.99
N ASP A 89 -22.74 -4.67 -29.93
CA ASP A 89 -22.90 -5.56 -28.79
C ASP A 89 -23.12 -4.74 -27.52
N PHE A 90 -23.98 -5.25 -26.64
CA PHE A 90 -24.29 -4.63 -25.36
C PHE A 90 -24.34 -5.68 -24.25
N ASP A 91 -23.42 -5.55 -23.31
CA ASP A 91 -23.36 -6.35 -22.09
C ASP A 91 -23.66 -5.47 -20.88
N PHE A 92 -24.36 -6.00 -19.89
CA PHE A 92 -24.60 -5.32 -18.62
C PHE A 92 -24.40 -6.28 -17.45
N PHE A 93 -24.01 -5.71 -16.31
CA PHE A 93 -23.67 -6.47 -15.13
C PHE A 93 -24.42 -5.91 -13.92
N THR A 94 -25.13 -6.81 -13.23
CA THR A 94 -26.06 -6.44 -12.14
C THR A 94 -25.47 -6.65 -10.76
N ASP A 95 -24.56 -7.63 -10.63
CA ASP A 95 -24.01 -8.07 -9.34
C ASP A 95 -22.50 -7.88 -9.23
N ASP A 96 -21.84 -7.53 -10.33
CA ASP A 96 -20.40 -7.31 -10.34
C ASP A 96 -20.05 -5.93 -9.81
N ASP A 97 -19.03 -5.86 -8.96
CA ASP A 97 -18.50 -4.61 -8.40
C ASP A 97 -17.88 -3.73 -9.51
N PRO A 98 -18.44 -2.54 -9.78
CA PRO A 98 -17.87 -1.65 -10.78
C PRO A 98 -16.49 -1.13 -10.36
N GLN A 99 -15.55 -1.15 -11.30
CA GLN A 99 -14.19 -0.66 -11.08
C GLN A 99 -14.15 0.86 -11.30
N TRP A 100 -14.41 1.61 -10.23
CA TRP A 100 -14.43 3.08 -10.24
C TRP A 100 -13.04 3.69 -10.36
N THR A 101 -12.92 4.78 -11.12
CA THR A 101 -11.74 5.65 -11.09
C THR A 101 -11.76 6.55 -9.85
N THR A 102 -12.93 7.07 -9.49
CA THR A 102 -13.15 7.79 -8.23
C THR A 102 -14.16 7.01 -7.39
N PRO A 103 -13.78 6.48 -6.22
CA PRO A 103 -14.69 5.71 -5.38
C PRO A 103 -15.95 6.51 -5.02
N PRO A 104 -17.16 5.96 -5.22
CA PRO A 104 -18.41 6.60 -4.80
C PRO A 104 -18.50 6.67 -3.28
N ASP A 105 -19.21 7.69 -2.79
CA ASP A 105 -19.55 7.80 -1.37
C ASP A 105 -20.43 6.63 -0.92
N ALA A 106 -20.33 6.26 0.36
CA ALA A 106 -21.12 5.17 0.95
C ALA A 106 -22.64 5.41 0.81
N GLU A 107 -23.07 6.67 0.86
CA GLU A 107 -24.47 7.09 0.70
C GLU A 107 -25.03 6.72 -0.68
N ALA A 108 -24.21 6.80 -1.74
CA ALA A 108 -24.64 6.47 -3.10
C ALA A 108 -25.13 5.02 -3.22
N TYR A 109 -24.50 4.09 -2.50
CA TYR A 109 -24.90 2.68 -2.47
C TYR A 109 -26.21 2.44 -1.73
N ALA A 110 -26.49 3.23 -0.68
CA ALA A 110 -27.74 3.15 0.07
C ALA A 110 -28.89 3.77 -0.73
N ASP A 111 -28.65 4.93 -1.36
CA ASP A 111 -29.62 5.62 -2.22
C ASP A 111 -30.00 4.80 -3.44
N GLU A 112 -29.03 4.09 -4.04
CA GLU A 112 -29.28 3.16 -5.15
C GLU A 112 -30.23 2.04 -4.73
N LEU A 113 -30.04 1.42 -3.55
CA LEU A 113 -30.94 0.39 -3.04
C LEU A 113 -32.32 0.94 -2.66
N ALA A 114 -32.40 2.19 -2.22
CA ALA A 114 -33.67 2.87 -1.94
C ALA A 114 -34.46 3.15 -3.23
N THR A 115 -33.76 3.51 -4.31
CA THR A 115 -34.35 3.86 -5.61
C THR A 115 -34.72 2.61 -6.42
N PHE A 116 -33.85 1.60 -6.41
CA PHE A 116 -34.04 0.32 -7.10
C PHE A 116 -33.96 -0.86 -6.11
N PRO A 117 -35.04 -1.10 -5.33
CA PRO A 117 -35.04 -2.13 -4.29
C PRO A 117 -34.70 -3.52 -4.81
N ARG A 118 -33.83 -4.19 -4.05
CA ARG A 118 -33.39 -5.56 -4.26
C ARG A 118 -33.78 -6.41 -3.06
N ASP A 119 -34.19 -7.65 -3.31
CA ASP A 119 -34.34 -8.68 -2.29
C ASP A 119 -32.97 -9.02 -1.71
N ASP A 120 -32.94 -9.43 -0.45
CA ASP A 120 -31.71 -9.68 0.30
C ASP A 120 -30.75 -10.65 -0.45
N ALA A 121 -31.28 -11.70 -1.08
CA ALA A 121 -30.53 -12.65 -1.90
C ALA A 121 -29.88 -12.06 -3.17
N HIS A 122 -30.28 -10.86 -3.60
CA HIS A 122 -29.78 -10.17 -4.81
C HIS A 122 -28.87 -8.98 -4.48
N ILE A 123 -28.46 -8.83 -3.22
CA ILE A 123 -27.47 -7.83 -2.79
C ILE A 123 -26.14 -8.56 -2.49
N PRO A 124 -25.13 -8.41 -3.38
CA PRO A 124 -23.80 -8.99 -3.16
C PRO A 124 -23.11 -8.46 -1.90
N ASP A 125 -22.21 -9.25 -1.32
CA ASP A 125 -21.50 -8.89 -0.09
C ASP A 125 -20.65 -7.63 -0.22
N TRP A 126 -20.02 -7.40 -1.38
CA TRP A 126 -19.24 -6.17 -1.63
C TRP A 126 -20.11 -4.91 -1.51
N TRP A 127 -21.37 -4.97 -1.94
CA TRP A 127 -22.32 -3.86 -1.85
C TRP A 127 -22.82 -3.71 -0.42
N ARG A 128 -23.13 -4.82 0.26
CA ARG A 128 -23.51 -4.81 1.68
C ARG A 128 -22.45 -4.12 2.54
N LEU A 129 -21.17 -4.42 2.30
CA LEU A 129 -20.05 -3.76 2.98
C LEU A 129 -20.09 -2.23 2.79
N ARG A 130 -20.19 -1.75 1.56
CA ARG A 130 -20.21 -0.30 1.26
C ARG A 130 -21.46 0.42 1.74
N ALA A 131 -22.61 -0.26 1.73
CA ALA A 131 -23.88 0.26 2.22
C ALA A 131 -24.08 0.12 3.74
N GLY A 132 -23.13 -0.48 4.46
CA GLY A 132 -23.24 -0.67 5.91
C GLY A 132 -24.25 -1.74 6.35
N LEU A 133 -24.59 -2.68 5.45
CA LEU A 133 -25.54 -3.77 5.70
C LEU A 133 -24.82 -5.02 6.23
N PRO A 134 -25.49 -5.86 7.05
CA PRO A 134 -24.95 -7.16 7.42
C PRO A 134 -24.67 -8.04 6.19
N LEU A 135 -23.64 -8.87 6.26
CA LEU A 135 -23.28 -9.80 5.17
C LEU A 135 -24.42 -10.78 4.88
N GLY A 136 -24.57 -11.11 3.59
CA GLY A 136 -25.53 -12.07 3.05
C GLY A 136 -24.99 -13.50 3.00
N VAL A 137 -23.77 -13.74 3.49
CA VAL A 137 -23.13 -15.05 3.53
C VAL A 137 -24.04 -16.12 4.14
N ALA A 138 -24.11 -17.28 3.49
CA ALA A 138 -24.88 -18.43 3.92
C ALA A 138 -23.93 -19.58 4.29
N PHE A 139 -23.87 -19.91 5.58
CA PHE A 139 -23.00 -20.96 6.08
C PHE A 139 -23.65 -22.34 5.96
N ARG A 140 -22.91 -23.31 5.41
CA ARG A 140 -23.28 -24.73 5.47
C ARG A 140 -22.89 -25.30 6.82
N ARG A 141 -23.81 -25.98 7.51
CA ARG A 141 -23.53 -26.56 8.82
C ARG A 141 -23.17 -28.03 8.69
N ALA A 142 -21.98 -28.39 9.15
CA ALA A 142 -21.57 -29.77 9.27
C ALA A 142 -22.13 -30.36 10.56
N ARG A 143 -22.71 -31.56 10.47
CA ARG A 143 -23.21 -32.31 11.62
C ARG A 143 -22.22 -33.38 12.08
N PRO A 144 -22.05 -33.56 13.39
CA PRO A 144 -21.40 -34.74 13.95
C PRO A 144 -22.06 -36.03 13.42
N ALA A 145 -21.30 -37.11 13.37
CA ALA A 145 -21.84 -38.44 13.11
C ALA A 145 -22.75 -38.86 14.28
N GLU A 146 -23.90 -39.45 13.95
CA GLU A 146 -24.79 -40.05 14.95
C GLU A 146 -24.23 -41.39 15.45
N ALA A 147 -24.71 -41.86 16.60
CA ALA A 147 -24.28 -43.12 17.17
C ALA A 147 -24.60 -44.29 16.23
N GLY A 148 -23.58 -45.01 15.76
CA GLY A 148 -23.72 -46.12 14.81
C GLY A 148 -23.85 -45.69 13.34
N GLU A 149 -23.69 -44.41 13.03
CA GLU A 149 -23.61 -43.94 11.63
C GLU A 149 -22.27 -44.38 11.02
N GLU A 150 -22.32 -45.23 10.00
CA GLU A 150 -21.15 -45.61 9.21
C GLU A 150 -20.91 -44.59 8.10
N ARG A 151 -19.70 -44.00 8.09
CA ARG A 151 -19.23 -43.10 7.04
C ARG A 151 -18.00 -43.70 6.39
N GLU A 152 -17.83 -43.46 5.10
CA GLU A 152 -16.66 -43.94 4.36
C GLU A 152 -15.37 -43.40 5.01
N PRO A 153 -14.42 -44.28 5.38
CA PRO A 153 -13.20 -43.84 6.04
C PRO A 153 -12.36 -42.99 5.09
N LEU A 154 -11.66 -42.00 5.66
CA LEU A 154 -10.70 -41.23 4.90
C LEU A 154 -9.47 -42.09 4.58
N PRO A 155 -8.85 -41.88 3.41
CA PRO A 155 -7.52 -42.43 3.13
C PRO A 155 -6.50 -42.04 4.21
N ASP A 156 -5.58 -42.95 4.52
CA ASP A 156 -4.58 -42.77 5.60
C ASP A 156 -3.69 -41.52 5.37
N ASP A 157 -3.44 -41.16 4.12
CA ASP A 157 -2.67 -39.98 3.72
C ASP A 157 -3.46 -38.67 3.84
N GLU A 158 -4.79 -38.71 3.67
CA GLU A 158 -5.66 -37.53 3.77
C GLU A 158 -6.10 -37.23 5.21
N LEU A 159 -6.25 -38.26 6.05
CA LEU A 159 -6.69 -38.12 7.44
C LEU A 159 -5.93 -37.01 8.21
N PRO A 160 -4.58 -36.99 8.25
CA PRO A 160 -3.86 -35.94 8.97
C PRO A 160 -4.10 -34.54 8.38
N LEU A 161 -4.29 -34.43 7.06
CA LEU A 161 -4.52 -33.16 6.38
C LEU A 161 -5.91 -32.60 6.68
N VAL A 162 -6.94 -33.45 6.64
CA VAL A 162 -8.32 -33.09 6.98
C VAL A 162 -8.42 -32.72 8.46
N LEU A 163 -7.77 -33.49 9.34
CA LEU A 163 -7.75 -33.19 10.77
C LEU A 163 -7.08 -31.83 11.04
N GLN A 164 -5.93 -31.57 10.42
CA GLN A 164 -5.23 -30.29 10.53
C GLN A 164 -6.12 -29.12 10.05
N TYR A 165 -6.81 -29.29 8.91
CA TYR A 165 -7.73 -28.28 8.39
C TYR A 165 -8.82 -27.93 9.41
N LEU A 166 -9.49 -28.95 9.97
CA LEU A 166 -10.62 -28.77 10.89
C LEU A 166 -10.21 -28.13 12.22
N GLU A 167 -8.97 -28.30 12.66
CA GLU A 167 -8.45 -27.80 13.94
C GLU A 167 -7.78 -26.42 13.85
N ARG A 168 -7.26 -26.06 12.67
CA ARG A 168 -6.47 -24.85 12.46
C ARG A 168 -7.32 -23.59 12.41
N GLU A 169 -8.57 -23.69 11.94
CA GLU A 169 -9.44 -22.52 11.80
C GLU A 169 -9.86 -21.91 13.13
N PRO A 170 -9.99 -20.58 13.21
CA PRO A 170 -10.34 -19.90 14.45
C PRO A 170 -11.72 -20.33 14.96
N LEU A 171 -11.82 -20.43 16.30
CA LEU A 171 -13.10 -20.64 16.97
C LEU A 171 -14.03 -19.45 16.74
N VAL A 172 -15.31 -19.76 16.55
CA VAL A 172 -16.41 -18.82 16.41
C VAL A 172 -17.49 -19.23 17.40
N GLY A 173 -17.76 -18.36 18.37
CA GLY A 173 -18.52 -18.74 19.58
C GLY A 173 -17.77 -19.78 20.43
N ASP A 174 -18.50 -20.52 21.26
CA ASP A 174 -17.89 -21.36 22.30
C ASP A 174 -17.29 -22.68 21.78
N GLU A 175 -17.85 -23.29 20.72
CA GLU A 175 -17.47 -24.66 20.30
C GLU A 175 -17.53 -24.90 18.78
N HIS A 176 -17.59 -23.86 17.96
CA HIS A 176 -17.66 -24.00 16.50
C HIS A 176 -16.47 -23.36 15.81
N ARG A 177 -16.18 -23.81 14.58
CA ARG A 177 -15.15 -23.24 13.71
C ARG A 177 -15.74 -22.99 12.33
N THR A 178 -15.08 -22.14 11.56
CA THR A 178 -15.50 -21.82 10.20
C THR A 178 -14.32 -21.56 9.28
N ASP A 179 -14.47 -21.95 8.01
CA ASP A 179 -13.62 -21.54 6.89
C ASP A 179 -14.30 -20.44 6.03
N GLY A 180 -15.37 -19.83 6.54
CA GLY A 180 -16.17 -18.84 5.81
C GLY A 180 -17.27 -19.42 4.92
N THR A 181 -17.23 -20.72 4.60
CA THR A 181 -18.29 -21.42 3.85
C THR A 181 -19.03 -22.43 4.73
N TRP A 182 -18.28 -23.22 5.50
CA TRP A 182 -18.78 -24.21 6.43
C TRP A 182 -18.64 -23.76 7.88
N LEU A 183 -19.57 -24.24 8.71
CA LEU A 183 -19.53 -24.20 10.17
C LEU A 183 -19.53 -25.63 10.67
N TRP A 184 -18.59 -25.97 11.54
CA TRP A 184 -18.56 -27.29 12.19
C TRP A 184 -18.30 -27.16 13.68
N PRO A 185 -18.95 -28.01 14.51
CA PRO A 185 -18.64 -28.07 15.94
C PRO A 185 -17.31 -28.80 16.18
N GLU A 186 -16.67 -28.52 17.31
CA GLU A 186 -15.44 -29.18 17.77
C GLU A 186 -15.61 -30.71 17.90
N THR A 187 -16.83 -31.21 18.02
CA THR A 187 -17.14 -32.64 17.98
C THR A 187 -16.71 -33.31 16.67
N VAL A 188 -16.71 -32.60 15.53
CA VAL A 188 -16.32 -33.16 14.23
C VAL A 188 -14.84 -33.58 14.20
N PRO A 189 -13.86 -32.69 14.49
CA PRO A 189 -12.46 -33.12 14.59
C PRO A 189 -12.24 -34.15 15.72
N GLN A 190 -12.96 -34.07 16.84
CA GLN A 190 -12.88 -35.09 17.90
C GLN A 190 -13.29 -36.50 17.41
N GLN A 191 -14.38 -36.59 16.65
CA GLN A 191 -14.85 -37.84 16.05
C GLN A 191 -13.89 -38.37 14.99
N LEU A 192 -13.28 -37.48 14.20
CA LEU A 192 -12.25 -37.86 13.23
C LEU A 192 -11.03 -38.48 13.91
N ARG A 193 -10.58 -37.94 15.06
CA ARG A 193 -9.51 -38.57 15.87
C ARG A 193 -9.90 -39.96 16.38
N ALA A 194 -11.18 -40.20 16.61
CA ALA A 194 -11.73 -41.50 17.02
C ALA A 194 -12.01 -42.44 15.83
N GLY A 195 -11.67 -42.05 14.60
CA GLY A 195 -11.80 -42.87 13.39
C GLY A 195 -13.13 -42.71 12.64
N VAL A 196 -13.96 -41.73 13.01
CA VAL A 196 -15.24 -41.48 12.34
C VAL A 196 -15.12 -40.27 11.40
N ALA A 197 -15.29 -40.50 10.10
CA ALA A 197 -15.11 -39.45 9.09
C ALA A 197 -16.15 -38.31 9.20
N PRO A 198 -15.81 -37.07 8.81
CA PRO A 198 -16.79 -35.99 8.62
C PRO A 198 -17.74 -36.28 7.46
N GLU A 199 -18.74 -35.41 7.26
CA GLU A 199 -19.63 -35.52 6.11
C GLU A 199 -18.86 -35.46 4.78
N ALA A 200 -19.21 -36.32 3.83
CA ALA A 200 -18.52 -36.41 2.54
C ALA A 200 -18.49 -35.08 1.77
N ALA A 201 -19.56 -34.27 1.89
CA ALA A 201 -19.61 -32.94 1.27
C ALA A 201 -18.62 -31.94 1.90
N LEU A 202 -18.37 -32.04 3.21
CA LEU A 202 -17.35 -31.23 3.88
C LEU A 202 -15.94 -31.69 3.46
N VAL A 203 -15.71 -33.00 3.41
CA VAL A 203 -14.43 -33.57 2.95
C VAL A 203 -14.15 -33.16 1.49
N ALA A 204 -15.14 -33.21 0.61
CA ALA A 204 -15.01 -32.75 -0.77
C ALA A 204 -14.66 -31.26 -0.86
N HIS A 205 -15.23 -30.43 0.01
CA HIS A 205 -14.88 -29.01 0.10
C HIS A 205 -13.42 -28.80 0.54
N ILE A 206 -12.98 -29.51 1.58
CA ILE A 206 -11.59 -29.46 2.08
C ILE A 206 -10.61 -29.89 0.99
N ARG A 207 -10.93 -30.95 0.24
CA ARG A 207 -10.13 -31.39 -0.92
C ARG A 207 -10.06 -30.32 -2.01
N SER A 208 -11.17 -29.64 -2.30
CA SER A 208 -11.19 -28.58 -3.32
C SER A 208 -10.30 -27.37 -2.96
N LEU A 209 -10.03 -27.17 -1.67
CA LEU A 209 -9.11 -26.17 -1.15
C LEU A 209 -7.67 -26.68 -0.98
N GLY A 210 -7.38 -27.89 -1.46
CA GLY A 210 -6.06 -28.51 -1.31
C GLY A 210 -5.64 -28.71 0.15
N PHE A 211 -6.62 -28.95 1.05
CA PHE A 211 -6.41 -29.10 2.49
C PHE A 211 -5.77 -27.90 3.19
N GLN A 212 -5.79 -26.72 2.56
CA GLN A 212 -5.34 -25.47 3.18
C GLN A 212 -6.56 -24.59 3.45
N PRO A 213 -6.85 -24.26 4.71
CA PRO A 213 -8.01 -23.44 4.99
C PRO A 213 -7.76 -21.97 4.57
N PRO A 214 -8.79 -21.30 4.04
CA PRO A 214 -8.71 -19.90 3.63
C PRO A 214 -8.65 -18.97 4.84
N TYR A 215 -8.13 -17.76 4.65
CA TYR A 215 -8.28 -16.73 5.68
C TYR A 215 -9.74 -16.27 5.75
N VAL A 216 -10.31 -16.31 6.95
CA VAL A 216 -11.68 -15.86 7.20
C VAL A 216 -11.67 -14.46 7.79
N GLU A 217 -12.29 -13.52 7.07
CA GLU A 217 -12.44 -12.14 7.52
C GLU A 217 -13.14 -12.04 8.89
N HIS A 218 -12.75 -11.05 9.68
CA HIS A 218 -13.28 -10.88 11.04
C HIS A 218 -14.80 -10.65 11.05
N LEU A 219 -15.32 -9.88 10.09
CA LEU A 219 -16.77 -9.70 9.94
C LEU A 219 -17.50 -11.00 9.59
N VAL A 220 -16.92 -11.86 8.76
CA VAL A 220 -17.50 -13.18 8.42
C VAL A 220 -17.58 -14.05 9.68
N ARG A 221 -16.52 -14.07 10.50
CA ARG A 221 -16.51 -14.79 11.80
C ARG A 221 -17.59 -14.28 12.76
N ARG A 222 -17.69 -12.97 12.96
CA ARG A 222 -18.75 -12.39 13.81
C ARG A 222 -20.15 -12.67 13.24
N THR A 223 -20.30 -12.76 11.92
CA THR A 223 -21.56 -13.12 11.27
C THR A 223 -21.93 -14.58 11.54
N ALA A 224 -20.96 -15.50 11.42
CA ALA A 224 -21.13 -16.89 11.79
C ALA A 224 -21.51 -17.07 13.28
N GLU A 225 -20.86 -16.32 14.18
CA GLU A 225 -21.17 -16.33 15.61
C GLU A 225 -22.62 -15.89 15.87
N ALA A 226 -23.04 -14.79 15.24
CA ALA A 226 -24.41 -14.30 15.36
C ALA A 226 -25.44 -15.35 14.87
N ASP A 227 -25.18 -16.03 13.75
CA ASP A 227 -26.03 -17.08 13.21
C ASP A 227 -26.13 -18.31 14.13
N LEU A 228 -25.05 -18.64 14.84
CA LEU A 228 -25.04 -19.74 15.82
C LEU A 228 -25.83 -19.39 17.07
N LEU A 229 -25.69 -18.15 17.56
CA LEU A 229 -26.36 -17.66 18.77
C LEU A 229 -27.81 -17.20 18.52
N GLY A 230 -28.25 -17.13 17.26
CA GLY A 230 -29.56 -16.57 16.90
C GLY A 230 -29.66 -15.06 17.12
N ASN A 231 -28.51 -14.38 17.17
CA ASN A 231 -28.42 -12.94 17.35
C ASN A 231 -28.56 -12.21 16.00
N PRO A 232 -28.96 -10.92 15.99
CA PRO A 232 -28.90 -10.11 14.78
C PRO A 232 -27.48 -10.07 14.21
N ARG A 233 -27.33 -10.29 12.91
CA ARG A 233 -26.03 -10.22 12.22
C ARG A 233 -25.40 -8.83 12.40
N PRO A 234 -24.08 -8.75 12.67
CA PRO A 234 -23.39 -7.49 12.86
C PRO A 234 -23.34 -6.68 11.56
N ARG A 235 -23.37 -5.35 11.69
CA ARG A 235 -23.06 -4.44 10.59
C ARG A 235 -21.53 -4.28 10.47
N PRO A 236 -21.01 -4.04 9.27
CA PRO A 236 -19.59 -3.76 9.08
C PRO A 236 -19.17 -2.47 9.80
N GLY A 237 -17.98 -2.49 10.40
CA GLY A 237 -17.32 -1.32 10.96
C GLY A 237 -16.34 -0.67 9.97
N PRO A 238 -15.73 0.48 10.32
CA PRO A 238 -14.80 1.18 9.43
C PRO A 238 -13.63 0.31 8.92
N ALA A 239 -13.09 -0.57 9.77
CA ALA A 239 -12.00 -1.47 9.41
C ALA A 239 -12.41 -2.64 8.50
N ASP A 240 -13.71 -2.93 8.39
CA ASP A 240 -14.23 -4.02 7.53
C ASP A 240 -14.52 -3.52 6.09
N VAL A 241 -14.58 -2.20 5.88
CA VAL A 241 -15.04 -1.58 4.61
C VAL A 241 -13.96 -0.70 3.98
N ARG A 242 -13.11 -0.06 4.81
CA ARG A 242 -12.09 0.85 4.33
C ARG A 242 -10.74 0.18 4.34
N ARG A 243 -9.93 0.49 3.32
CA ARG A 243 -8.49 0.28 3.37
C ARG A 243 -7.95 0.91 4.64
N THR A 244 -7.08 0.18 5.33
CA THR A 244 -6.43 0.66 6.53
C THR A 244 -5.20 1.48 6.15
N GLY A 245 -4.71 2.31 7.06
CA GLY A 245 -3.44 3.02 6.84
C GLY A 245 -2.25 2.08 6.61
N GLY A 246 -2.35 0.81 7.04
CA GLY A 246 -1.36 -0.22 6.72
C GLY A 246 -1.41 -0.66 5.26
N ASP A 247 -2.61 -0.83 4.70
CA ASP A 247 -2.80 -1.19 3.28
C ASP A 247 -2.33 -0.06 2.37
N ASP A 248 -2.62 1.19 2.74
CA ASP A 248 -2.16 2.37 2.00
C ASP A 248 -0.63 2.51 2.07
N ALA A 249 -0.03 2.26 3.24
CA ALA A 249 1.42 2.26 3.39
C ALA A 249 2.09 1.16 2.55
N ALA A 250 1.51 -0.05 2.49
CA ALA A 250 2.03 -1.15 1.69
C ALA A 250 1.94 -0.87 0.18
N GLU A 251 0.84 -0.27 -0.28
CA GLU A 251 0.70 0.13 -1.68
C GLU A 251 1.72 1.20 -2.06
N LEU A 252 1.94 2.21 -1.22
CA LEU A 252 2.94 3.25 -1.45
C LEU A 252 4.39 2.72 -1.57
N GLU A 253 4.66 1.49 -1.10
CA GLU A 253 5.95 0.82 -1.24
C GLU A 253 6.00 -0.16 -2.43
N THR A 254 4.86 -0.54 -2.99
CA THR A 254 4.77 -1.59 -4.03
C THR A 254 4.26 -1.09 -5.38
N VAL A 255 3.51 0.01 -5.41
CA VAL A 255 3.01 0.66 -6.62
C VAL A 255 3.91 1.85 -6.95
N ALA A 256 4.39 1.91 -8.19
CA ALA A 256 5.34 2.94 -8.62
C ALA A 256 4.72 4.34 -8.69
N ASP A 257 3.47 4.46 -9.15
CA ASP A 257 2.77 5.72 -9.38
C ASP A 257 1.35 5.67 -8.78
N PRO A 258 1.23 5.69 -7.44
CA PRO A 258 -0.07 5.66 -6.77
C PRO A 258 -0.83 6.97 -6.99
N GLU A 259 -2.14 6.89 -7.24
CA GLU A 259 -3.01 8.06 -7.29
C GLU A 259 -3.32 8.53 -5.86
N LEU A 260 -2.84 9.73 -5.50
CA LEU A 260 -3.01 10.31 -4.16
C LEU A 260 -3.76 11.64 -4.24
N THR A 261 -4.65 11.88 -3.28
CA THR A 261 -5.19 13.22 -3.05
C THR A 261 -4.10 14.16 -2.53
N ASP A 262 -4.32 15.48 -2.61
CA ASP A 262 -3.35 16.46 -2.11
C ASP A 262 -3.04 16.27 -0.61
N ASP A 263 -4.05 15.95 0.21
CA ASP A 263 -3.88 15.70 1.64
C ASP A 263 -3.03 14.46 1.91
N GLN A 264 -3.31 13.34 1.22
CA GLN A 264 -2.52 12.12 1.32
C GLN A 264 -1.06 12.36 0.88
N LEU A 265 -0.86 13.13 -0.19
CA LEU A 265 0.47 13.45 -0.70
C LEU A 265 1.27 14.33 0.28
N LEU A 266 0.64 15.27 0.98
CA LEU A 266 1.28 16.05 2.05
C LEU A 266 1.70 15.16 3.23
N GLU A 267 0.85 14.22 3.65
CA GLU A 267 1.19 13.24 4.69
C GLU A 267 2.38 12.37 4.28
N VAL A 268 2.39 11.89 3.04
CA VAL A 268 3.51 11.13 2.47
C VAL A 268 4.78 11.96 2.43
N LEU A 269 4.71 13.22 2.00
CA LEU A 269 5.86 14.14 1.95
C LEU A 269 6.47 14.34 3.34
N VAL A 270 5.66 14.64 4.36
CA VAL A 270 6.14 14.81 5.74
C VAL A 270 6.78 13.52 6.24
N ARG A 271 6.11 12.38 6.08
CA ARG A 271 6.64 11.07 6.48
C ARG A 271 7.97 10.74 5.80
N ARG A 272 8.11 11.06 4.51
CA ARG A 272 9.38 10.85 3.78
C ARG A 272 10.48 11.77 4.28
N LEU A 273 10.20 13.06 4.48
CA LEU A 273 11.17 14.00 5.06
C LEU A 273 11.65 13.51 6.43
N ASP A 274 10.74 13.09 7.31
CA ASP A 274 11.07 12.54 8.62
C ASP A 274 11.89 11.24 8.52
N SER A 275 11.53 10.32 7.61
CA SER A 275 12.26 9.06 7.40
C SER A 275 13.71 9.25 6.95
N PHE A 276 13.99 10.34 6.22
CA PHE A 276 15.34 10.71 5.82
C PHE A 276 16.04 11.62 6.86
N GLY A 277 15.41 11.86 8.01
CA GLY A 277 15.97 12.67 9.09
C GLY A 277 16.05 14.15 8.73
N VAL A 278 15.16 14.66 7.88
CA VAL A 278 15.04 16.09 7.61
C VAL A 278 14.35 16.77 8.79
N TRP A 279 14.96 17.83 9.28
CA TRP A 279 14.51 18.49 10.49
C TRP A 279 13.36 19.47 10.25
N PRO A 280 12.42 19.61 11.19
CA PRO A 280 11.36 20.62 11.13
C PRO A 280 11.87 22.07 11.04
N GLN A 281 13.13 22.32 11.42
CA GLN A 281 13.76 23.64 11.28
C GLN A 281 14.34 23.89 9.89
N ALA A 282 14.52 22.86 9.06
CA ALA A 282 15.02 22.98 7.70
C ALA A 282 13.95 23.38 6.69
N TYR A 283 12.69 23.06 6.98
CA TYR A 283 11.58 23.30 6.07
C TYR A 283 10.31 23.81 6.75
N ARG A 284 9.36 24.26 5.94
CA ARG A 284 8.02 24.67 6.35
C ARG A 284 7.04 24.29 5.26
N ILE A 285 5.93 23.65 5.61
CA ILE A 285 4.76 23.51 4.74
C ILE A 285 3.73 24.54 5.23
N GLY A 286 3.29 25.43 4.35
CA GLY A 286 2.47 26.59 4.67
C GLY A 286 3.20 27.92 4.45
N PRO A 287 2.82 28.98 5.19
CA PRO A 287 3.34 30.33 4.95
C PRO A 287 4.86 30.42 4.99
N ARG A 288 5.42 31.23 4.09
CA ARG A 288 6.87 31.45 3.96
C ARG A 288 7.53 31.86 5.28
N GLU A 289 8.66 31.23 5.58
CA GLU A 289 9.53 31.56 6.71
C GLU A 289 10.98 31.76 6.22
N PRO A 290 11.59 32.96 6.40
CA PRO A 290 12.96 33.22 5.96
C PRO A 290 13.98 32.23 6.53
N GLY A 291 14.90 31.76 5.68
CA GLY A 291 15.95 30.81 6.06
C GLY A 291 15.54 29.34 6.05
N LYS A 292 14.27 29.02 5.72
CA LYS A 292 13.79 27.65 5.53
C LYS A 292 13.44 27.38 4.08
N TRP A 293 13.45 26.11 3.71
CA TRP A 293 12.77 25.67 2.50
C TRP A 293 11.27 25.66 2.73
N CYS A 294 10.49 26.36 1.92
CA CYS A 294 9.05 26.46 2.11
C CYS A 294 8.29 25.86 0.94
N LEU A 295 7.19 25.17 1.23
CA LEU A 295 6.17 24.76 0.27
C LEU A 295 4.87 25.45 0.65
N GLU A 296 4.37 26.33 -0.21
CA GLU A 296 3.20 27.17 0.05
C GLU A 296 2.15 26.99 -1.06
N SER A 297 0.88 26.94 -0.68
CA SER A 297 -0.24 27.05 -1.63
C SER A 297 -0.42 28.51 -2.01
N ALA A 298 -0.30 28.82 -3.31
CA ALA A 298 -0.35 30.17 -3.85
C ALA A 298 -1.47 30.27 -4.90
N GLY A 299 -2.71 30.50 -4.44
CA GLY A 299 -3.87 30.64 -5.32
C GLY A 299 -4.23 29.33 -6.03
N HIS A 300 -3.97 29.25 -7.34
CA HIS A 300 -4.27 28.09 -8.21
C HIS A 300 -3.04 27.20 -8.48
N GLY A 301 -2.03 27.25 -7.59
CA GLY A 301 -0.83 26.44 -7.73
C GLY A 301 0.00 26.45 -6.45
N TRP A 302 1.24 25.97 -6.58
CA TRP A 302 2.15 25.75 -5.46
C TRP A 302 3.48 26.45 -5.69
N THR A 303 4.08 26.97 -4.63
CA THR A 303 5.40 27.62 -4.69
C THR A 303 6.36 26.93 -3.74
N VAL A 304 7.54 26.56 -4.26
CA VAL A 304 8.67 26.13 -3.44
C VAL A 304 9.66 27.27 -3.36
N THR A 305 9.99 27.69 -2.14
CA THR A 305 10.98 28.73 -1.87
C THR A 305 12.21 28.11 -1.20
N SER A 306 13.41 28.34 -1.73
CA SER A 306 14.65 27.89 -1.08
C SER A 306 14.95 28.70 0.19
N ALA A 307 15.86 28.19 1.03
CA ALA A 307 16.34 28.93 2.20
C ALA A 307 16.98 30.30 1.86
N THR A 308 17.49 30.48 0.63
CA THR A 308 18.04 31.76 0.15
C THR A 308 16.97 32.69 -0.45
N GLY A 309 15.72 32.24 -0.51
CA GLY A 309 14.58 33.02 -1.01
C GLY A 309 14.33 32.89 -2.52
N VAL A 310 14.95 31.93 -3.20
CA VAL A 310 14.68 31.66 -4.63
C VAL A 310 13.36 30.91 -4.74
N GLU A 311 12.43 31.45 -5.51
CA GLU A 311 11.08 30.89 -5.67
C GLU A 311 10.95 30.13 -6.98
N GLN A 312 10.23 29.01 -6.94
CA GLN A 312 9.83 28.24 -8.10
C GLN A 312 8.35 27.86 -7.99
N ARG A 313 7.60 28.10 -9.06
CA ARG A 313 6.14 27.87 -9.11
C ARG A 313 5.81 26.59 -9.87
N PHE A 314 4.76 25.93 -9.42
CA PHE A 314 4.26 24.66 -9.94
C PHE A 314 2.74 24.70 -10.06
N ALA A 315 2.20 24.06 -11.09
CA ALA A 315 0.75 23.91 -11.26
C ALA A 315 0.15 22.88 -10.28
N HIS A 316 0.91 21.82 -9.96
CA HIS A 316 0.44 20.69 -9.16
C HIS A 316 1.32 20.48 -7.93
N LEU A 317 0.70 20.00 -6.84
CA LEU A 317 1.38 19.71 -5.58
C LEU A 317 2.48 18.66 -5.76
N ALA A 318 2.25 17.61 -6.55
CA ALA A 318 3.21 16.53 -6.78
C ALA A 318 4.59 17.04 -7.22
N SER A 319 4.63 17.93 -8.23
CA SER A 319 5.90 18.49 -8.71
C SER A 319 6.55 19.41 -7.66
N ALA A 320 5.76 20.16 -6.90
CA ALA A 320 6.27 21.02 -5.84
C ALA A 320 6.84 20.19 -4.66
N ALA A 321 6.16 19.11 -4.28
CA ALA A 321 6.61 18.18 -3.26
C ALA A 321 7.92 17.47 -3.66
N GLN A 322 8.02 17.00 -4.90
CA GLN A 322 9.25 16.42 -5.46
C GLN A 322 10.41 17.43 -5.45
N GLN A 323 10.15 18.69 -5.82
CA GLN A 323 11.16 19.75 -5.77
C GLN A 323 11.63 20.03 -4.34
N LEU A 324 10.71 20.11 -3.37
CA LEU A 324 11.07 20.32 -1.96
C LEU A 324 11.93 19.16 -1.45
N LEU A 325 11.48 17.92 -1.68
CA LEU A 325 12.16 16.70 -1.26
C LEU A 325 13.57 16.62 -1.89
N GLY A 326 13.68 16.78 -3.20
CA GLY A 326 14.97 16.81 -3.90
C GLY A 326 15.86 17.96 -3.42
N GLY A 327 15.29 19.15 -3.21
CA GLY A 327 16.00 20.32 -2.72
C GLY A 327 16.64 20.11 -1.35
N LEU A 328 15.95 19.41 -0.44
CA LEU A 328 16.44 19.10 0.91
C LEU A 328 17.41 17.91 0.93
N LEU A 329 17.14 16.86 0.15
CA LEU A 329 17.92 15.62 0.21
C LEU A 329 19.21 15.64 -0.62
N LEU A 330 19.27 16.45 -1.69
CA LEU A 330 20.43 16.50 -2.59
C LEU A 330 21.71 16.96 -1.87
N HIS A 331 21.57 17.78 -0.82
CA HIS A 331 22.71 18.25 -0.03
C HIS A 331 22.47 17.94 1.45
N PRO A 332 23.18 16.96 2.05
CA PRO A 332 22.91 16.50 3.41
C PRO A 332 22.91 17.61 4.49
N ALA A 333 23.69 18.67 4.32
CA ALA A 333 23.69 19.81 5.25
C ALA A 333 22.38 20.60 5.27
N ARG A 334 21.55 20.50 4.22
CA ARG A 334 20.22 21.14 4.18
C ARG A 334 19.22 20.43 5.08
N MET A 335 19.38 19.12 5.29
CA MET A 335 18.50 18.33 6.16
C MET A 335 18.47 18.87 7.59
N THR A 336 19.57 19.47 8.06
CA THR A 336 19.71 20.07 9.40
C THR A 336 19.65 21.60 9.39
N ALA A 337 19.37 22.22 8.23
CA ALA A 337 19.54 23.67 8.03
C ALA A 337 20.94 24.19 8.42
N GLY A 338 21.97 23.33 8.35
CA GLY A 338 23.33 23.65 8.77
C GLY A 338 23.51 23.85 10.28
N ARG A 339 22.53 23.47 11.10
CA ARG A 339 22.58 23.56 12.57
C ARG A 339 23.32 22.35 13.16
N GLU A 340 23.96 22.56 14.31
CA GLU A 340 24.49 21.47 15.13
C GLU A 340 23.37 20.57 15.64
N THR A 341 23.60 19.26 15.63
CA THR A 341 22.57 18.26 15.94
C THR A 341 22.56 17.84 17.41
N PRO A 342 21.42 17.50 18.09
CA PRO A 342 21.44 16.80 19.37
C PRO A 342 22.27 15.52 19.33
N LEU A 343 22.30 14.85 18.18
CA LEU A 343 23.14 13.70 17.85
C LEU A 343 24.65 14.00 17.88
N GLU A 344 25.06 15.26 17.90
CA GLU A 344 26.44 15.73 18.08
C GLU A 344 26.82 15.98 19.52
N THR A 345 25.86 15.91 20.45
CA THR A 345 26.13 16.10 21.87
C THR A 345 26.46 14.78 22.56
N ALA A 346 27.28 14.84 23.63
CA ALA A 346 27.70 13.67 24.38
C ALA A 346 26.56 12.85 25.02
N ARG A 347 25.33 13.40 25.04
CA ARG A 347 24.13 12.78 25.65
C ARG A 347 23.54 11.62 24.85
N VAL A 348 23.95 11.43 23.59
CA VAL A 348 23.32 10.49 22.63
C VAL A 348 24.39 9.59 21.95
N LEU A 349 25.56 9.42 22.57
CA LEU A 349 26.66 8.65 21.97
C LEU A 349 26.40 7.15 21.99
N ASP A 350 25.81 6.64 23.08
CA ASP A 350 25.56 5.21 23.26
C ASP A 350 24.41 4.69 22.38
N ASP A 351 23.59 5.59 21.82
CA ASP A 351 22.43 5.24 20.98
C ASP A 351 22.84 4.92 19.53
N TRP A 352 24.09 5.15 19.14
CA TRP A 352 24.57 4.83 17.79
C TRP A 352 24.88 3.33 17.67
N PRO A 353 24.43 2.63 16.60
CA PRO A 353 24.62 1.19 16.45
C PRO A 353 26.06 0.79 16.12
N ILE A 354 26.92 1.75 15.77
CA ILE A 354 28.34 1.57 15.51
C ILE A 354 29.09 2.52 16.42
N GLN A 355 30.05 2.00 17.19
CA GLN A 355 30.88 2.78 18.11
C GLN A 355 32.30 2.93 17.57
N ALA A 356 32.99 3.99 17.99
CA ALA A 356 34.41 4.14 17.69
C ALA A 356 35.21 3.05 18.42
N ALA A 357 36.12 2.39 17.69
CA ALA A 357 37.00 1.39 18.26
C ALA A 357 37.98 2.02 19.28
N PRO A 358 38.47 1.25 20.27
CA PRO A 358 39.43 1.76 21.25
C PRO A 358 40.62 2.46 20.60
N GLY A 359 40.89 3.70 21.01
CA GLY A 359 42.00 4.50 20.49
C GLY A 359 41.68 5.34 19.25
N ASP A 360 40.53 5.16 18.60
CA ASP A 360 40.03 6.08 17.59
C ASP A 360 39.21 7.23 18.24
N PRO A 361 39.13 8.41 17.60
CA PRO A 361 38.33 9.53 18.08
C PRO A 361 36.86 9.16 18.39
N PRO A 362 36.28 9.67 19.49
CA PRO A 362 34.87 9.45 19.79
C PRO A 362 33.96 10.10 18.74
N LEU A 363 32.73 9.60 18.63
CA LEU A 363 31.71 10.11 17.69
C LEU A 363 31.31 11.58 17.93
N THR A 364 31.66 12.17 19.08
CA THR A 364 31.50 13.61 19.35
C THR A 364 32.35 14.48 18.44
N LEU A 365 33.44 13.94 17.88
CA LEU A 365 34.30 14.67 16.95
C LEU A 365 33.78 14.63 15.51
N LEU A 366 32.58 14.09 15.29
CA LEU A 366 31.88 14.09 14.01
C LEU A 366 30.55 14.86 14.10
N ARG A 367 30.36 15.77 13.14
CA ARG A 367 29.10 16.48 12.87
C ARG A 367 28.36 15.93 11.65
N ASN A 368 27.08 16.24 11.52
CA ASN A 368 26.16 15.73 10.50
C ASN A 368 26.23 14.20 10.37
N LYS A 369 26.30 13.52 11.53
CA LYS A 369 26.36 12.06 11.58
C LYS A 369 25.08 11.45 11.01
N ARG A 370 25.22 10.43 10.18
CA ARG A 370 24.11 9.62 9.67
C ARG A 370 24.58 8.22 9.33
N LEU A 371 23.66 7.26 9.37
CA LEU A 371 23.91 5.94 8.81
C LEU A 371 23.83 6.02 7.29
N THR A 372 24.79 5.40 6.62
CA THR A 372 24.81 5.30 5.16
C THR A 372 25.42 3.98 4.72
N ARG A 373 25.22 3.62 3.46
CA ARG A 373 25.79 2.43 2.85
C ARG A 373 26.87 2.86 1.87
N LEU A 374 28.12 2.47 2.14
CA LEU A 374 29.20 2.60 1.17
C LEU A 374 29.10 1.46 0.15
N ALA A 375 29.25 1.80 -1.12
CA ALA A 375 29.19 0.84 -2.21
C ALA A 375 30.47 -0.02 -2.28
N GLU A 376 30.35 -1.21 -2.86
CA GLU A 376 31.53 -1.98 -3.26
C GLU A 376 32.41 -1.16 -4.22
N GLY A 377 33.72 -1.30 -4.10
CA GLY A 377 34.70 -0.51 -4.86
C GLY A 377 35.03 0.85 -4.26
N THR A 378 34.28 1.31 -3.24
CA THR A 378 34.58 2.56 -2.53
C THR A 378 35.99 2.50 -1.94
N VAL A 379 36.78 3.55 -2.18
CA VAL A 379 38.14 3.68 -1.64
C VAL A 379 38.12 4.58 -0.41
N VAL A 380 38.70 4.08 0.69
CA VAL A 380 38.79 4.77 1.96
C VAL A 380 40.23 4.83 2.45
N LEU A 381 40.57 5.90 3.17
CA LEU A 381 41.91 6.14 3.70
C LEU A 381 41.89 6.12 5.22
N ARG A 382 42.78 5.35 5.84
CA ARG A 382 43.00 5.35 7.29
C ARG A 382 44.30 6.06 7.64
N PHE A 383 44.26 6.86 8.70
CA PHE A 383 45.45 7.35 9.39
C PHE A 383 45.55 6.73 10.79
N GLY A 384 46.74 6.28 11.16
CA GLY A 384 47.03 5.62 12.43
C GLY A 384 47.03 4.10 12.37
N GLU A 385 47.59 3.52 13.43
CA GLU A 385 47.78 2.07 13.59
C GLU A 385 46.47 1.34 13.92
N GLU A 386 46.52 0.01 13.84
CA GLU A 386 45.48 -0.89 14.37
C GLU A 386 45.62 -1.05 15.90
N PRO A 387 44.52 -1.42 16.61
CA PRO A 387 43.17 -1.62 16.10
C PRO A 387 42.43 -0.28 15.94
N GLY A 388 41.55 -0.20 14.94
CA GLY A 388 40.61 0.91 14.81
C GLY A 388 39.63 0.70 13.67
N ASN A 389 38.60 1.54 13.58
CA ASN A 389 37.52 1.44 12.60
C ASN A 389 37.15 2.78 11.97
N LEU A 390 37.84 3.87 12.31
CA LEU A 390 37.72 5.16 11.66
C LEU A 390 38.54 5.16 10.36
N VAL A 391 37.87 5.51 9.27
CA VAL A 391 38.47 5.78 7.96
C VAL A 391 37.89 7.08 7.41
N HIS A 392 38.48 7.59 6.34
CA HIS A 392 38.06 8.80 5.67
C HIS A 392 37.83 8.53 4.18
N HIS A 393 37.23 9.51 3.51
CA HIS A 393 37.20 9.53 2.04
C HIS A 393 38.62 9.36 1.46
N GLY A 394 38.78 8.60 0.37
CA GLY A 394 40.09 8.22 -0.18
C GLY A 394 41.01 9.39 -0.54
N GLU A 395 40.46 10.56 -0.86
CA GLU A 395 41.20 11.79 -1.23
C GLU A 395 41.29 12.82 -0.09
N VAL A 396 41.08 12.40 1.17
CA VAL A 396 41.14 13.31 2.31
C VAL A 396 42.54 13.91 2.49
N ARG A 397 42.61 15.19 2.88
CA ARG A 397 43.86 15.80 3.35
C ARG A 397 43.99 15.63 4.86
N PHE A 398 45.15 15.18 5.35
CA PHE A 398 45.38 14.93 6.76
C PHE A 398 44.97 16.11 7.67
N VAL A 399 45.31 17.35 7.30
CA VAL A 399 44.95 18.58 8.04
C VAL A 399 43.44 18.73 8.32
N THR A 400 42.58 18.12 7.50
CA THR A 400 41.12 18.18 7.68
C THR A 400 40.57 17.06 8.57
N THR A 401 41.38 16.08 8.95
CA THR A 401 40.92 14.91 9.73
C THR A 401 40.71 15.20 11.21
N SER A 402 41.32 16.28 11.73
CA SER A 402 41.38 16.58 13.17
C SER A 402 41.97 15.43 14.01
N LEU A 403 42.85 14.63 13.42
CA LEU A 403 43.59 13.59 14.13
C LEU A 403 44.88 14.17 14.74
N PRO A 404 45.39 13.59 15.85
CA PRO A 404 46.72 13.90 16.34
C PRO A 404 47.80 13.71 15.27
N LEU A 405 48.76 14.65 15.16
CA LEU A 405 49.74 14.73 14.07
C LEU A 405 50.55 13.43 13.88
N GLU A 406 50.81 12.67 14.95
CA GLU A 406 51.51 11.39 14.88
C GLU A 406 50.80 10.34 14.01
N ARG A 407 49.48 10.45 13.84
CA ARG A 407 48.67 9.54 13.01
C ARG A 407 48.99 9.67 11.52
N GLU A 408 49.53 10.80 11.07
CA GLU A 408 49.91 11.03 9.66
C GLU A 408 51.01 10.08 9.20
N ARG A 409 51.86 9.61 10.13
CA ARG A 409 53.00 8.72 9.82
C ARG A 409 52.57 7.38 9.23
N VAL A 410 51.34 6.95 9.49
CA VAL A 410 50.81 5.65 9.11
C VAL A 410 49.53 5.89 8.34
N ALA A 411 49.62 5.85 7.02
CA ALA A 411 48.48 5.98 6.13
C ALA A 411 48.31 4.67 5.36
N ARG A 412 47.07 4.16 5.29
CA ARG A 412 46.74 2.93 4.56
C ARG A 412 45.42 3.10 3.81
N THR A 413 45.42 2.71 2.55
CA THR A 413 44.26 2.79 1.68
C THR A 413 43.60 1.43 1.56
N TYR A 414 42.27 1.41 1.60
CA TYR A 414 41.48 0.19 1.47
C TYR A 414 40.40 0.37 0.41
N ARG A 415 40.10 -0.70 -0.31
CA ARG A 415 38.93 -0.82 -1.18
C ARG A 415 37.90 -1.73 -0.53
N LEU A 416 36.66 -1.28 -0.51
CA LEU A 416 35.53 -2.11 -0.10
C LEU A 416 35.30 -3.22 -1.12
N ARG A 417 35.27 -4.48 -0.68
CA ARG A 417 34.95 -5.66 -1.52
C ARG A 417 33.49 -6.06 -1.47
N ARG A 418 32.71 -5.42 -0.59
CA ARG A 418 31.26 -5.51 -0.49
C ARG A 418 30.71 -4.20 0.06
N SER A 419 29.41 -4.01 -0.05
CA SER A 419 28.78 -2.86 0.60
C SER A 419 28.86 -2.94 2.13
N LEU A 420 29.12 -1.81 2.78
CA LEU A 420 29.15 -1.72 4.25
C LEU A 420 28.22 -0.62 4.75
N HIS A 421 27.44 -0.91 5.79
CA HIS A 421 26.72 0.13 6.54
C HIS A 421 27.68 0.77 7.53
N VAL A 422 27.78 2.10 7.47
CA VAL A 422 28.74 2.89 8.25
C VAL A 422 28.05 4.10 8.85
N ILE A 423 28.62 4.65 9.92
CA ILE A 423 28.32 6.03 10.29
C ILE A 423 29.20 6.92 9.42
N THR A 424 28.60 7.85 8.68
CA THR A 424 29.34 8.93 8.03
C THR A 424 29.15 10.22 8.80
N GLY A 425 30.18 11.06 8.84
CA GLY A 425 30.13 12.39 9.43
C GLY A 425 31.24 13.28 8.91
N VAL A 426 31.21 14.54 9.31
CA VAL A 426 32.26 15.52 9.01
C VAL A 426 33.05 15.78 10.29
N THR A 427 34.37 15.72 10.22
CA THR A 427 35.22 15.98 11.39
C THR A 427 35.07 17.43 11.87
N VAL A 428 34.94 17.63 13.18
CA VAL A 428 34.90 18.96 13.79
C VAL A 428 36.32 19.52 13.99
N PRO A 429 36.51 20.84 14.11
CA PRO A 429 37.81 21.41 14.48
C PRO A 429 38.29 20.88 15.84
N TRP A 430 39.52 20.36 15.91
CA TRP A 430 40.11 19.85 17.15
C TRP A 430 41.65 19.83 17.07
N ALA A 431 42.33 19.96 18.21
CA ALA A 431 43.80 19.99 18.33
C ALA A 431 44.52 20.90 17.31
N ASN A 432 44.02 22.14 17.13
CA ASN A 432 44.54 23.14 16.19
C ASN A 432 44.40 22.78 14.70
N LEU A 433 43.63 21.75 14.38
CA LEU A 433 43.28 21.40 13.00
C LEU A 433 41.87 21.91 12.65
N PRO A 434 41.67 22.37 11.40
CA PRO A 434 40.40 22.96 10.96
C PRO A 434 39.22 21.98 10.83
N GLY A 435 39.47 20.67 10.86
CA GLY A 435 38.44 19.67 10.55
C GLY A 435 37.92 19.74 9.11
N GLY A 436 36.73 19.21 8.86
CA GLY A 436 36.06 19.25 7.56
C GLY A 436 36.24 18.02 6.68
N ALA A 437 36.95 16.99 7.14
CA ALA A 437 37.06 15.71 6.43
C ALA A 437 35.75 14.92 6.51
N VAL A 438 35.38 14.24 5.42
CA VAL A 438 34.38 13.17 5.47
C VAL A 438 35.02 11.95 6.10
N ALA A 439 34.45 11.50 7.20
CA ALA A 439 34.86 10.32 7.94
C ALA A 439 33.77 9.25 7.90
N TYR A 440 34.21 8.00 8.04
CA TYR A 440 33.37 6.82 8.14
C TYR A 440 33.82 5.99 9.33
N VAL A 441 32.89 5.59 10.19
CA VAL A 441 33.13 4.63 11.27
C VAL A 441 32.53 3.30 10.85
N LEU A 442 33.41 2.31 10.69
CA LEU A 442 33.05 0.96 10.23
C LEU A 442 32.51 0.12 11.39
N PRO A 443 31.65 -0.89 11.14
CA PRO A 443 30.99 -1.66 12.20
C PRO A 443 31.94 -2.57 13.00
N LYS A 444 33.17 -2.79 12.49
CA LYS A 444 34.21 -3.62 13.09
C LYS A 444 35.58 -2.97 12.87
N PRO A 445 36.61 -3.33 13.64
CA PRO A 445 37.99 -2.95 13.35
C PRO A 445 38.45 -3.35 11.95
N ILE A 446 39.43 -2.63 11.40
CA ILE A 446 40.01 -2.88 10.08
C ILE A 446 40.51 -4.32 9.93
N SER A 447 41.23 -4.84 10.92
CA SER A 447 41.78 -6.20 10.89
C SER A 447 40.72 -7.29 10.72
N GLU A 448 39.54 -7.11 11.32
CA GLU A 448 38.42 -8.04 11.15
C GLU A 448 37.79 -7.94 9.76
N HIS A 449 37.68 -6.72 9.22
CA HIS A 449 37.18 -6.51 7.86
C HIS A 449 38.15 -7.02 6.78
N GLU A 450 39.45 -6.97 7.02
CA GLU A 450 40.42 -7.61 6.13
C GLU A 450 40.33 -9.15 6.24
N SER A 451 40.22 -9.66 7.47
CA SER A 451 40.13 -11.10 7.73
C SER A 451 38.86 -11.74 7.14
N ASP A 452 37.72 -11.05 7.19
CA ASP A 452 36.46 -11.52 6.60
C ASP A 452 36.28 -11.10 5.12
N GLY A 453 37.29 -10.47 4.53
CA GLY A 453 37.34 -10.08 3.13
C GLY A 453 36.45 -8.89 2.75
N SER A 454 35.91 -8.14 3.72
CA SER A 454 35.16 -6.91 3.47
C SER A 454 36.00 -5.76 2.93
N LEU A 455 37.25 -5.68 3.36
CA LEU A 455 38.22 -4.70 2.93
C LEU A 455 39.43 -5.39 2.31
N GLU A 456 39.90 -4.82 1.22
CA GLU A 456 41.16 -5.17 0.58
C GLU A 456 42.09 -3.99 0.70
N ARG A 457 43.26 -4.18 1.30
CA ARG A 457 44.31 -3.17 1.30
C ARG A 457 44.83 -2.95 -0.12
N ILE A 458 44.96 -1.69 -0.52
CA ILE A 458 45.48 -1.30 -1.83
C ILE A 458 46.68 -0.36 -1.65
N GLU A 459 47.60 -0.42 -2.61
CA GLU A 459 48.81 0.42 -2.65
C GLU A 459 48.51 1.86 -3.09
#